data_AF-A0A257W862-F1
#
_entry.id   AF-A0A257W862-F1
#
_cell.length_a   1.000
_cell.length_b   1.000
_cell.length_c   1.000
_cell.angle_alpha   90.00
_cell.angle_beta   90.00
_cell.angle_gamma   90.00
#
_symmetry.space_group_name_H-M   'P 1'
#
loop_
_entity.id
_entity.type
_entity.pdbx_description
1 polymer ?
#
loop_
_entity_poly.entity_id
_entity_poly.type
_entity_poly.pdbx_seq_one_letter_code
_entity_poly.pdbx_strand_id
1 'polypeptide(L)'
;MSTSSWTRRSFLMASAAAAATAHAAPTPARKKVALIATVMFKNSHAMHFVDRLAMGYAWAGRWLPPQTDLVSLYVAQFPETDLARGRSERYHIPIYPSIAEAFVTG
;
A
#
# COMPACT_ATOMS: atom_id res chain seq x y z
N MET A 1 30.20 -3.67 56.57
CA MET A 1 29.90 -3.29 55.16
C MET A 1 28.85 -4.27 54.66
N SER A 2 27.58 -3.86 54.62
CA SER A 2 26.47 -4.75 54.24
C SER A 2 26.29 -4.75 52.73
N THR A 3 26.53 -5.88 52.08
CA THR A 3 26.35 -6.03 50.63
C THR A 3 24.86 -6.15 50.30
N SER A 4 24.35 -5.21 49.51
CA SER A 4 22.97 -5.24 49.01
C SER A 4 22.82 -6.41 48.02
N SER A 5 22.17 -7.49 48.42
CA SER A 5 21.91 -8.65 47.56
C SER A 5 20.69 -8.41 46.67
N TRP A 6 20.88 -8.45 45.35
CA TRP A 6 19.80 -8.40 44.38
C TRP A 6 18.93 -9.67 44.47
N THR A 7 17.63 -9.51 44.71
CA THR A 7 16.68 -10.63 44.77
C THR A 7 16.13 -10.95 43.37
N ARG A 8 15.76 -12.22 43.13
CA ARG A 8 15.14 -12.67 41.86
C ARG A 8 13.92 -11.83 41.46
N ARG A 9 13.12 -11.38 42.43
CA ARG A 9 11.99 -10.46 42.22
C ARG A 9 12.43 -9.09 41.69
N SER A 10 13.50 -8.53 42.25
CA SER A 10 14.06 -7.24 41.86
C SER A 10 14.64 -7.30 40.44
N PHE A 11 15.25 -8.43 40.08
CA PHE A 11 15.72 -8.70 38.72
C PHE A 11 14.56 -8.81 37.72
N LEU A 12 13.50 -9.57 38.04
CA LEU A 12 12.32 -9.72 37.18
C LEU A 12 11.54 -8.41 36.98
N MET A 13 11.46 -7.57 38.01
CA MET A 13 10.81 -6.25 37.90
C MET A 13 11.64 -5.30 37.04
N ALA A 14 12.97 -5.32 37.16
CA ALA A 14 13.85 -4.50 36.33
C ALA A 14 13.81 -4.91 34.84
N SER A 15 13.70 -6.21 34.53
CA SER A 15 13.59 -6.69 33.15
C SER A 15 12.22 -6.46 32.52
N ALA A 16 11.13 -6.52 33.30
CA ALA A 16 9.79 -6.17 32.82
C ALA A 16 9.67 -4.68 32.44
N ALA A 17 10.31 -3.78 33.19
CA ALA A 17 10.37 -2.36 32.85
C ALA A 17 11.17 -2.09 31.55
N ALA A 18 12.21 -2.88 31.27
CA ALA A 18 12.99 -2.77 30.03
C ALA A 18 12.26 -3.35 28.79
N ALA A 19 11.36 -4.32 28.98
CA ALA A 19 10.57 -4.91 27.89
C ALA A 19 9.39 -4.04 27.45
N ALA A 20 8.86 -3.19 28.34
CA ALA A 20 7.76 -2.27 28.05
C ALA A 20 8.15 -1.13 27.08
N THR A 21 9.44 -0.93 26.82
CA THR A 21 9.96 0.05 25.85
C THR A 21 10.38 -0.58 24.52
N ALA A 22 10.01 -1.83 24.25
CA ALA A 22 10.19 -2.45 22.94
C ALA A 22 9.45 -1.61 21.89
N HIS A 23 10.22 -0.75 21.20
CA HIS A 23 9.72 0.04 20.09
C HIS A 23 9.17 -0.92 19.04
N ALA A 24 7.86 -0.83 18.78
CA ALA A 24 7.27 -1.51 17.64
C ALA A 24 8.05 -1.10 16.39
N ALA A 25 8.62 -2.08 15.69
CA ALA A 25 9.31 -1.82 14.43
C ALA A 25 8.32 -1.13 13.48
N PRO A 26 8.71 -0.02 12.84
CA PRO A 26 7.80 0.69 11.93
C PRO A 26 7.34 -0.28 10.84
N THR A 27 6.03 -0.33 10.61
CA THR A 27 5.48 -1.10 9.49
C THR A 27 6.08 -0.54 8.20
N PRO A 28 6.71 -1.37 7.35
CA PRO A 28 7.31 -0.88 6.12
C PRO A 28 6.24 -0.22 5.26
N ALA A 29 6.53 0.97 4.73
CA ALA A 29 5.62 1.67 3.84
C ALA A 29 5.26 0.79 2.63
N ARG A 30 4.00 0.84 2.20
CA ARG A 30 3.56 0.13 1.00
C ARG A 30 4.34 0.63 -0.21
N LYS A 31 4.66 -0.28 -1.14
CA LYS A 31 5.32 0.09 -2.39
C LYS A 31 4.36 0.92 -3.23
N LYS A 32 4.88 1.99 -3.82
CA LYS A 32 4.15 2.84 -4.75
C LYS A 32 4.31 2.30 -6.17
N VAL A 33 3.22 2.28 -6.93
CA VAL A 33 3.19 1.75 -8.29
C VAL A 33 2.46 2.71 -9.22
N ALA A 34 3.01 2.93 -10.42
CA ALA A 34 2.36 3.61 -11.52
C ALA A 34 1.83 2.56 -12.51
N LEU A 35 0.65 2.79 -13.10
CA LEU A 35 0.10 1.90 -14.13
C LEU A 35 0.09 2.57 -15.50
N ILE A 36 0.71 1.89 -16.47
CA ILE A 36 0.75 2.29 -17.87
C ILE A 36 -0.17 1.37 -18.65
N ALA A 37 -1.13 1.95 -19.35
CA ALA A 37 -2.10 1.22 -20.14
C ALA A 37 -2.30 1.85 -21.52
N THR A 38 -2.60 1.00 -22.51
CA THR A 38 -3.03 1.49 -23.83
C THR A 38 -4.46 2.01 -23.77
N VAL A 39 -5.37 1.26 -23.15
CA VAL A 39 -6.82 1.55 -23.11
C VAL A 39 -7.47 0.90 -21.90
N MET A 40 -8.55 1.48 -21.39
CA MET A 40 -9.34 0.92 -20.28
C MET A 40 -10.83 0.88 -20.61
N PHE A 41 -11.38 -0.32 -20.69
CA PHE A 41 -12.80 -0.58 -20.92
C PHE A 41 -13.22 -1.81 -20.10
N LYS A 42 -14.50 -2.17 -20.12
CA LYS A 42 -15.03 -3.30 -19.36
C LYS A 42 -14.27 -4.60 -19.67
N ASN A 43 -13.82 -5.31 -18.63
CA ASN A 43 -13.04 -6.55 -18.71
C ASN A 43 -11.64 -6.41 -19.35
N SER A 44 -11.11 -5.20 -19.55
CA SER A 44 -9.74 -5.02 -19.99
C SER A 44 -8.73 -5.31 -18.86
N HIS A 45 -7.50 -5.70 -19.21
CA HIS A 45 -6.42 -5.91 -18.25
C HIS A 45 -6.18 -4.66 -17.38
N ALA A 46 -6.23 -3.48 -17.98
CA ALA A 46 -6.07 -2.22 -17.27
C ALA A 46 -7.15 -2.03 -16.20
N MET A 47 -8.42 -2.30 -16.52
CA MET A 47 -9.52 -2.25 -15.54
C MET A 47 -9.27 -3.24 -14.40
N HIS A 48 -8.89 -4.48 -14.74
CA HIS A 48 -8.61 -5.52 -13.77
C HIS A 48 -7.46 -5.19 -12.83
N PHE A 49 -6.41 -4.50 -13.29
CA PHE A 49 -5.31 -4.06 -12.44
C PHE A 49 -5.68 -2.86 -11.58
N VAL A 50 -6.28 -1.82 -12.16
CA VAL A 50 -6.64 -0.61 -11.41
C VAL A 50 -7.60 -0.93 -10.27
N ASP A 51 -8.64 -1.71 -10.53
CA ASP A 51 -9.59 -2.08 -9.48
C ASP A 51 -8.88 -2.87 -8.36
N ARG A 52 -8.08 -3.89 -8.70
CA ARG A 52 -7.38 -4.71 -7.69
C ARG A 52 -6.36 -3.93 -6.88
N LEU A 53 -5.61 -3.03 -7.50
CA LEU A 53 -4.59 -2.24 -6.84
C LEU A 53 -5.20 -1.09 -6.02
N ALA A 54 -6.39 -0.60 -6.38
CA ALA A 54 -7.06 0.46 -5.63
C ALA A 54 -7.90 -0.09 -4.47
N MET A 55 -8.64 -1.19 -4.68
CA MET A 55 -9.64 -1.69 -3.71
C MET A 55 -9.27 -3.00 -3.02
N GLY A 56 -8.38 -3.79 -3.62
CA GLY A 56 -8.11 -5.17 -3.21
C GLY A 56 -8.95 -6.18 -4.00
N TYR A 57 -8.90 -7.44 -3.60
CA TYR A 57 -9.62 -8.52 -4.28
C TYR A 57 -9.81 -9.75 -3.42
N ALA A 58 -10.80 -10.57 -3.77
CA ALA A 58 -10.96 -11.88 -3.18
C ALA A 58 -9.87 -12.84 -3.69
N TRP A 59 -9.19 -13.51 -2.78
CA TRP A 59 -8.20 -14.54 -3.07
C TRP A 59 -8.25 -15.63 -2.00
N ALA A 60 -8.29 -16.90 -2.40
CA ALA A 60 -8.31 -18.05 -1.49
C ALA A 60 -9.35 -17.92 -0.35
N GLY A 61 -10.58 -17.54 -0.70
CA GLY A 61 -11.70 -17.44 0.24
C GLY A 61 -11.67 -16.22 1.18
N ARG A 62 -10.70 -15.31 1.03
CA ARG A 62 -10.58 -14.10 1.85
C ARG A 62 -10.47 -12.84 0.99
N TRP A 63 -10.88 -11.70 1.55
CA TRP A 63 -10.57 -10.40 0.95
C TRP A 63 -9.11 -10.04 1.24
N LEU A 64 -8.34 -9.77 0.20
CA LEU A 64 -7.00 -9.25 0.29
C LEU A 64 -7.04 -7.74 0.04
N PRO A 65 -6.69 -6.89 1.02
CA PRO A 65 -6.61 -5.45 0.80
C PRO A 65 -5.44 -5.11 -0.15
N PRO A 66 -5.42 -3.91 -0.76
CA PRO A 66 -4.30 -3.47 -1.58
C PRO A 66 -2.96 -3.59 -0.86
N GLN A 67 -2.02 -4.30 -1.49
CA GLN A 67 -0.66 -4.51 -0.96
C GLN A 67 0.31 -3.40 -1.37
N THR A 68 -0.12 -2.52 -2.27
CA THR A 68 0.64 -1.42 -2.88
C THR A 68 -0.24 -0.19 -3.02
N ASP A 69 0.39 0.99 -3.12
CA ASP A 69 -0.28 2.24 -3.42
C ASP A 69 -0.22 2.51 -4.94
N LEU A 70 -1.36 2.45 -5.62
CA LEU A 70 -1.45 2.89 -7.01
C LEU A 70 -1.52 4.42 -7.05
N VAL A 71 -0.41 5.06 -7.42
CA VAL A 71 -0.22 6.51 -7.25
C VAL A 71 -0.50 7.32 -8.52
N SER A 72 -0.44 6.69 -9.69
CA SER A 72 -0.60 7.39 -10.96
C SER A 72 -0.96 6.43 -12.09
N LEU A 73 -1.57 6.98 -13.13
CA LEU A 73 -1.93 6.30 -14.37
C LEU A 73 -1.33 7.04 -15.57
N TYR A 74 -0.99 6.29 -16.62
CA TYR A 74 -0.92 6.78 -17.99
C TYR A 74 -1.83 5.92 -18.86
N VAL A 75 -2.68 6.55 -19.66
CA VAL A 75 -3.59 5.85 -20.58
C VAL A 75 -3.48 6.48 -21.97
N ALA A 76 -3.08 5.68 -22.95
CA ALA A 76 -2.81 6.19 -24.30
C ALA A 76 -4.07 6.52 -25.12
N GLN A 77 -5.21 5.87 -24.85
CA GLN A 77 -6.42 5.95 -25.66
C GLN A 77 -7.68 5.97 -24.78
N PHE A 78 -8.64 6.84 -25.13
CA PHE A 78 -9.92 7.00 -24.44
C PHE A 78 -11.09 6.77 -25.42
N PRO A 79 -11.52 5.52 -25.64
CA PRO A 79 -12.65 5.21 -26.52
C PRO A 79 -13.99 5.65 -25.90
N GLU A 80 -15.09 5.51 -26.63
CA GLU A 80 -16.44 5.79 -26.11
C GLU A 80 -16.78 4.95 -24.86
N THR A 81 -16.24 3.73 -24.77
CA THR A 81 -16.39 2.81 -23.63
C THR A 81 -15.35 3.01 -22.52
N ASP A 82 -14.69 4.17 -22.50
CA ASP A 82 -13.64 4.50 -21.53
C ASP A 82 -14.10 4.35 -20.08
N LEU A 83 -13.29 3.66 -19.30
CA LEU A 83 -13.44 3.58 -17.84
C LEU A 83 -12.31 4.26 -17.08
N ALA A 84 -11.21 4.67 -17.73
CA ALA A 84 -10.04 5.22 -17.05
C ALA A 84 -10.38 6.50 -16.28
N ARG A 85 -11.07 7.46 -16.91
CA ARG A 85 -11.42 8.73 -16.26
C ARG A 85 -12.34 8.53 -15.06
N GLY A 86 -13.35 7.67 -15.20
CA GLY A 86 -14.25 7.32 -14.10
C GLY A 86 -13.56 6.58 -12.95
N ARG A 87 -12.53 5.77 -13.23
CA ARG A 87 -11.71 5.13 -12.18
C ARG A 87 -10.73 6.11 -11.52
N SER A 88 -10.15 6.99 -12.30
CA SER A 88 -9.27 8.07 -11.81
C SER A 88 -9.99 8.93 -10.79
N GLU A 89 -11.21 9.39 -11.12
CA GLU A 89 -12.04 10.17 -10.19
C GLU A 89 -12.45 9.34 -8.97
N ARG A 90 -12.97 8.12 -9.18
CA ARG A 90 -13.46 7.26 -8.10
C ARG A 90 -12.39 6.95 -7.05
N TYR A 91 -11.17 6.67 -7.49
CA TYR A 91 -10.08 6.24 -6.62
C TYR A 91 -9.09 7.35 -6.29
N HIS A 92 -9.31 8.57 -6.80
CA HIS A 92 -8.43 9.73 -6.60
C HIS A 92 -7.00 9.46 -7.11
N ILE A 93 -6.88 8.81 -8.28
CA ILE A 93 -5.60 8.43 -8.88
C ILE A 93 -5.41 9.26 -10.15
N PRO A 94 -4.43 10.18 -10.21
CA PRO A 94 -4.25 11.06 -11.36
C PRO A 94 -3.85 10.30 -12.62
N ILE A 95 -4.37 10.74 -13.77
CA ILE A 95 -3.89 10.32 -15.09
C ILE A 95 -2.97 11.41 -15.63
N TYR A 96 -1.74 11.05 -15.98
CA TYR A 96 -0.76 11.96 -16.57
C TYR A 96 -0.72 11.84 -18.10
N PRO A 97 -0.36 12.93 -18.81
CA PRO A 97 -0.33 12.94 -20.27
C PRO A 97 0.91 12.23 -20.85
N SER A 98 1.91 11.89 -20.03
CA SER A 98 3.09 11.14 -20.45
C SER A 98 3.48 10.04 -19.47
N ILE A 99 4.16 9.02 -19.99
CA ILE A 99 4.73 7.92 -19.20
C ILE A 99 5.74 8.45 -18.18
N ALA A 100 6.55 9.44 -18.57
CA ALA A 100 7.57 10.03 -17.70
C ALA A 100 6.94 10.70 -16.46
N GLU A 101 5.88 11.49 -16.65
CA GLU A 101 5.18 12.13 -15.53
C GLU A 101 4.47 11.12 -14.63
N ALA A 102 3.89 10.06 -15.21
CA ALA A 102 3.31 8.97 -14.42
C ALA A 102 4.37 8.28 -13.53
N PHE A 103 5.60 8.11 -14.01
CA PHE A 103 6.67 7.48 -13.22
C PHE A 103 7.34 8.39 -12.20
N VAL A 104 7.61 9.65 -12.56
CA VAL A 104 8.39 10.58 -11.72
C VAL A 104 7.61 11.07 -10.51
N THR A 105 6.28 11.11 -10.60
CA THR A 105 5.42 11.63 -9.52
C THR A 105 5.07 10.56 -8.45
N GLY A 106 5.59 9.34 -8.59
CA GLY A 106 5.39 8.23 -7.67
C GLY A 106 6.26 8.28 -6.43
#